data_AF-A0A922YUD6-F1
#
_entry.id   AF-A0A922YUD6-F1
#
_cell.length_a   1.000
_cell.length_b   1.000
_cell.length_c   1.000
_cell.angle_alpha   90.00
_cell.angle_beta   90.00
_cell.angle_gamma   90.00
#
_symmetry.space_group_name_H-M   'P 1'
#
loop_
_entity.id
_entity.type
_entity.pdbx_description
1 polymer ?
#
loop_
_entity_poly.entity_id
_entity_poly.type
_entity_poly.pdbx_seq_one_letter_code
_entity_poly.pdbx_strand_id
1 'polypeptide(L)'
;MCLIAFAIGMSPSRPLMIAGNRDEFFDRPTDPLRRWAMPEGQQEIWSGRDLRDGGTWLGVTSHGRVAMLTNVRGAGERRARKSRGQLPLRWLQGDLDWPGMVAGIVATDYAGFNLVVGDFHRGVWGWVGNRPPEAPHEDTQPRLHHRLLSPGVYSLSN
;
A
#
# COMPACT_ATOMS: atom_id res chain seq x y z
N MET A 1 -4.49 14.04 -6.24
CA MET A 1 -3.50 13.79 -5.18
C MET A 1 -4.07 12.84 -4.13
N CYS A 2 -3.49 11.66 -3.95
CA CYS A 2 -3.89 10.76 -2.85
C CYS A 2 -3.29 11.25 -1.53
N LEU A 3 -4.05 11.13 -0.44
CA LEU A 3 -3.62 11.36 0.94
C LEU A 3 -4.19 10.23 1.81
N ILE A 4 -3.41 9.80 2.79
CA ILE A 4 -3.89 8.91 3.84
C ILE A 4 -3.32 9.37 5.18
N ALA A 5 -4.17 9.36 6.21
CA ALA A 5 -3.81 9.53 7.60
C ALA A 5 -4.25 8.27 8.36
N PHE A 6 -3.41 7.78 9.25
CA PHE A 6 -3.70 6.58 10.01
C PHE A 6 -3.07 6.61 11.39
N ALA A 7 -3.71 5.92 12.33
CA ALA A 7 -3.28 5.80 13.71
C ALA A 7 -3.15 4.33 14.09
N ILE A 8 -1.97 3.93 14.55
CA ILE A 8 -1.65 2.55 14.96
C ILE A 8 -1.59 2.51 16.48
N GLY A 9 -2.37 1.63 17.11
CA GLY A 9 -2.24 1.32 18.54
C GLY A 9 -2.55 2.49 19.49
N MET A 10 -3.32 3.49 19.04
CA MET A 10 -3.65 4.67 19.86
C MET A 10 -4.81 4.46 20.84
N SER A 11 -5.58 3.40 20.66
CA SER A 11 -6.68 3.04 21.57
C SER A 11 -6.88 1.52 21.59
N PRO A 12 -7.08 0.90 22.77
CA PRO A 12 -7.38 -0.53 22.85
C PRO A 12 -8.63 -0.94 22.07
N SER A 13 -9.65 -0.06 21.98
CA SER A 13 -10.89 -0.33 21.25
C SER A 13 -10.81 0.01 19.76
N ARG A 14 -9.77 0.75 19.34
CA ARG A 14 -9.51 1.15 17.95
C ARG A 14 -8.02 0.96 17.66
N PRO A 15 -7.56 -0.29 17.50
CA PRO A 15 -6.14 -0.60 17.32
C PRO A 15 -5.59 -0.06 15.99
N LEU A 16 -6.49 0.28 15.04
CA LEU A 16 -6.17 0.98 13.81
C LEU A 16 -7.32 1.91 13.41
N MET A 17 -6.99 3.13 13.03
CA MET A 17 -7.90 4.07 12.38
C MET A 17 -7.26 4.56 11.09
N ILE A 18 -8.03 4.63 10.02
CA ILE A 18 -7.56 5.06 8.69
C ILE A 18 -8.58 6.04 8.12
N ALA A 19 -8.08 7.16 7.60
CA ALA A 19 -8.84 8.08 6.77
C ALA A 19 -7.98 8.41 5.55
N GLY A 20 -8.56 8.33 4.35
CA GLY A 20 -7.81 8.66 3.14
C GLY A 20 -8.71 8.95 1.97
N ASN A 21 -8.17 9.70 1.00
CA ASN A 21 -8.77 9.91 -0.30
C ASN A 21 -7.93 9.19 -1.36
N ARG A 22 -8.61 8.45 -2.22
CA ARG A 22 -8.03 7.94 -3.46
C ARG A 22 -8.40 8.90 -4.58
N ASP A 23 -7.43 9.67 -5.05
CA ASP A 23 -7.60 10.54 -6.20
C ASP A 23 -7.06 9.83 -7.44
N GLU A 24 -7.99 9.53 -8.34
CA GLU A 24 -7.77 8.73 -9.54
C GLU A 24 -8.62 9.26 -10.69
N PHE A 25 -8.25 8.93 -11.92
CA PHE A 25 -9.07 9.23 -13.09
C PHE A 25 -10.49 8.65 -12.97
N PHE A 26 -11.49 9.48 -13.31
CA PHE A 26 -12.91 9.11 -13.28
C PHE A 26 -13.25 7.91 -14.18
N ASP A 27 -12.52 7.71 -15.28
CA ASP A 27 -12.72 6.61 -16.22
C ASP A 27 -12.03 5.30 -15.78
N ARG A 28 -11.32 5.30 -14.65
CA ARG A 28 -10.67 4.09 -14.15
C ARG A 28 -11.70 3.21 -13.45
N PRO A 29 -12.04 2.02 -14.01
CA PRO A 29 -13.07 1.17 -13.43
C PRO A 29 -12.59 0.56 -12.12
N THR A 30 -13.45 0.63 -11.09
CA THR A 30 -13.19 0.03 -9.78
C THR A 30 -14.43 -0.60 -9.21
N ASP A 31 -14.25 -1.68 -8.48
CA ASP A 31 -15.25 -2.19 -7.57
C ASP A 31 -15.17 -1.50 -6.21
N PRO A 32 -16.32 -1.24 -5.55
CA PRO A 32 -16.34 -0.69 -4.21
C PRO A 32 -15.80 -1.71 -3.18
N LEU A 33 -15.63 -1.25 -1.94
CA LEU A 33 -15.26 -2.10 -0.82
C LEU A 33 -16.23 -3.28 -0.70
N ARG A 34 -15.71 -4.49 -0.90
CA ARG A 34 -16.44 -5.74 -0.66
C ARG A 34 -15.47 -6.84 -0.29
N ARG A 35 -16.02 -8.00 0.09
CA ARG A 35 -15.26 -9.23 0.20
C ARG A 35 -15.08 -9.87 -1.18
N TRP A 36 -13.86 -10.29 -1.52
CA TRP A 36 -13.59 -11.03 -2.75
C TRP A 36 -12.36 -11.94 -2.60
N ALA A 37 -12.34 -13.03 -3.37
CA ALA A 37 -11.21 -13.95 -3.43
C ALA A 37 -10.10 -13.39 -4.32
N MET A 38 -8.87 -13.37 -3.80
CA MET A 38 -7.70 -12.94 -4.57
C MET A 38 -7.45 -13.86 -5.78
N PRO A 39 -6.72 -13.42 -6.82
CA PRO A 39 -6.59 -14.15 -8.10
C PRO A 39 -6.10 -15.60 -7.99
N GLU A 40 -5.38 -15.97 -6.93
CA GLU A 40 -4.90 -17.34 -6.68
C GLU A 40 -5.83 -18.18 -5.79
N GLY A 41 -6.99 -17.66 -5.39
CA GLY A 41 -8.05 -18.39 -4.68
C GLY A 41 -7.74 -18.74 -3.22
N GLN A 42 -6.54 -18.44 -2.71
CA GLN A 42 -6.07 -18.93 -1.41
C GLN A 42 -6.62 -18.16 -0.20
N GLN A 43 -7.07 -16.91 -0.36
CA GLN A 43 -7.56 -16.10 0.75
C GLN A 43 -8.55 -15.01 0.28
N GLU A 44 -9.58 -14.77 1.08
CA GLU A 44 -10.52 -13.65 0.90
C GLU A 44 -9.97 -12.37 1.54
N ILE A 45 -10.24 -11.24 0.90
CA ILE A 45 -9.88 -9.91 1.41
C ILE A 45 -11.09 -8.98 1.40
N TRP A 46 -11.13 -8.05 2.35
CA TRP A 46 -12.04 -6.91 2.33
C TRP A 46 -11.29 -5.72 1.74
N SER A 47 -11.70 -5.34 0.54
CA SER A 47 -10.95 -4.36 -0.22
C SER A 47 -11.77 -3.79 -1.40
N GLY A 48 -11.49 -2.56 -1.81
CA GLY A 48 -11.85 -2.10 -3.15
C GLY A 48 -10.96 -2.77 -4.19
N ARG A 49 -11.45 -2.98 -5.42
CA ARG A 49 -10.67 -3.64 -6.47
C ARG A 49 -10.51 -2.71 -7.67
N ASP A 50 -9.28 -2.58 -8.14
CA ASP A 50 -9.01 -1.95 -9.41
C ASP A 50 -9.30 -2.96 -10.53
N LEU A 51 -10.26 -2.64 -11.39
CA LEU A 51 -10.67 -3.54 -12.48
C LEU A 51 -9.77 -3.43 -13.71
N ARG A 52 -8.97 -2.36 -13.81
CA ARG A 52 -8.06 -2.15 -14.95
C ARG A 52 -6.81 -3.02 -14.84
N ASP A 53 -6.11 -2.97 -13.70
CA ASP A 53 -4.87 -3.73 -13.49
C ASP A 53 -5.02 -4.86 -12.46
N GLY A 54 -6.23 -5.08 -11.93
CA GLY A 54 -6.55 -6.20 -11.02
C GLY A 54 -6.06 -6.05 -9.58
N GLY A 55 -5.49 -4.89 -9.21
CA GLY A 55 -4.89 -4.62 -7.91
C GLY A 55 -5.84 -4.07 -6.85
N THR A 56 -5.26 -3.58 -5.75
CA THR A 56 -5.97 -2.78 -4.74
C THR A 56 -5.11 -1.63 -4.19
N TRP A 57 -5.75 -0.68 -3.51
CA TRP A 57 -5.12 0.43 -2.79
C TRP A 57 -5.26 0.33 -1.26
N LEU A 58 -6.22 -0.45 -0.75
CA LEU A 58 -6.46 -0.63 0.68
C LEU A 58 -7.15 -1.97 0.88
N GLY A 59 -6.57 -2.84 1.70
CA GLY A 59 -7.18 -4.12 2.02
C GLY A 59 -6.82 -4.64 3.40
N VAL A 60 -7.70 -5.48 3.92
CA VAL A 60 -7.51 -6.24 5.15
C VAL A 60 -7.91 -7.69 4.94
N THR A 61 -7.21 -8.61 5.61
CA THR A 61 -7.55 -10.03 5.63
C THR A 61 -8.14 -10.44 6.98
N SER A 62 -8.76 -11.62 7.02
CA SER A 62 -9.33 -12.19 8.26
C SER A 62 -8.26 -12.57 9.27
N HIS A 63 -7.01 -12.68 8.83
CA HIS A 63 -5.83 -12.95 9.63
C HIS A 63 -5.10 -11.66 10.02
N GLY A 64 -5.80 -10.52 10.04
CA GLY A 64 -5.25 -9.28 10.58
C GLY A 64 -4.10 -8.66 9.77
N ARG A 65 -3.88 -9.08 8.52
CA ARG A 65 -2.94 -8.39 7.62
C ARG A 65 -3.63 -7.20 6.98
N VAL A 66 -2.94 -6.06 6.95
CA VAL A 66 -3.42 -4.79 6.38
C VAL A 66 -2.40 -4.30 5.36
N ALA A 67 -2.86 -3.74 4.24
CA ALA A 67 -2.00 -3.04 3.30
C ALA A 67 -2.70 -1.79 2.75
N MET A 68 -1.94 -0.70 2.64
CA MET A 68 -2.43 0.63 2.21
C MET A 68 -1.43 1.25 1.24
N LEU A 69 -1.90 1.74 0.10
CA LEU A 69 -1.07 2.26 -0.98
C LEU A 69 -1.53 3.67 -1.35
N THR A 70 -0.58 4.60 -1.45
CA THR A 70 -0.80 5.90 -2.10
C THR A 70 0.15 6.08 -3.28
N ASN A 71 -0.35 6.75 -4.32
CA ASN A 71 0.44 7.08 -5.50
C ASN A 71 1.30 8.32 -5.21
N VAL A 72 2.58 8.26 -5.57
CA VAL A 72 3.46 9.43 -5.69
C VAL A 72 3.63 9.73 -7.18
N ARG A 73 3.39 10.97 -7.60
CA ARG A 73 3.48 11.48 -8.97
C ARG A 73 4.80 12.23 -9.09
N GLY A 74 5.63 11.84 -10.05
CA GLY A 74 6.79 12.59 -10.48
C GLY A 74 6.54 13.28 -11.82
N ALA A 75 7.25 14.39 -12.09
CA ALA A 75 7.30 14.95 -13.43
C ALA A 75 7.92 13.93 -14.41
N GLY A 76 7.36 13.78 -15.61
CA GLY A 76 7.93 12.90 -16.64
C GLY A 76 7.83 11.40 -16.37
N GLU A 77 6.94 10.95 -15.48
CA GLU A 77 6.82 9.53 -15.14
C GLU A 77 6.53 8.65 -16.36
N ARG A 78 7.50 7.79 -16.70
CA ARG A 78 7.36 6.77 -17.73
C ARG A 78 6.38 5.70 -17.26
N ARG A 79 5.71 5.05 -18.22
CA ARG A 79 4.85 3.89 -17.93
C ARG A 79 5.67 2.81 -17.22
N ALA A 80 5.27 2.50 -15.99
CA ALA A 80 5.90 1.47 -15.18
C ALA A 80 5.62 0.06 -15.75
N ARG A 81 6.52 -0.89 -15.45
CA ARG A 81 6.38 -2.28 -15.89
C ARG A 81 5.27 -3.02 -15.15
N LYS A 82 5.07 -2.72 -13.88
CA LYS A 82 4.09 -3.36 -13.00
C LYS A 82 3.14 -2.34 -12.38
N SER A 83 1.92 -2.78 -12.10
CA SER A 83 0.95 -1.98 -11.37
C SER A 83 1.31 -1.94 -9.88
N ARG A 84 1.32 -0.74 -9.29
CA ARG A 84 1.52 -0.55 -7.85
C ARG A 84 0.49 -1.31 -7.01
N GLY A 85 -0.72 -1.50 -7.54
CA GLY A 85 -1.80 -2.22 -6.85
C GLY A 85 -1.53 -3.71 -6.62
N GLN A 86 -0.46 -4.27 -7.21
CA GLN A 86 0.02 -5.62 -6.92
C GLN A 86 0.78 -5.70 -5.59
N LEU A 87 1.36 -4.59 -5.12
CA LEU A 87 2.15 -4.57 -3.88
C LEU A 87 1.29 -4.84 -2.63
N PRO A 88 0.11 -4.23 -2.46
CA PRO A 88 -0.79 -4.60 -1.36
C PRO A 88 -1.23 -6.05 -1.42
N LEU A 89 -1.59 -6.54 -2.61
CA LEU A 89 -2.02 -7.94 -2.77
C LEU A 89 -0.93 -8.92 -2.34
N ARG A 90 0.32 -8.66 -2.72
CA ARG A 90 1.46 -9.48 -2.32
C ARG A 90 1.58 -9.64 -0.80
N TRP A 91 1.38 -8.56 -0.04
CA TRP A 91 1.40 -8.62 1.43
C TRP A 91 0.20 -9.40 1.99
N LEU A 92 -0.99 -9.15 1.42
CA LEU A 92 -2.25 -9.72 1.87
C LEU A 92 -2.39 -11.22 1.54
N GLN A 93 -1.76 -11.71 0.46
CA GLN A 93 -1.78 -13.11 0.03
C GLN A 93 -0.86 -14.02 0.83
N GLY A 94 0.27 -13.49 1.28
CA GLY A 94 1.37 -14.31 1.77
C GLY A 94 1.49 -14.30 3.28
N ASP A 95 2.42 -15.13 3.76
CA ASP A 95 2.92 -15.08 5.13
C ASP A 95 4.31 -14.41 5.22
N LEU A 96 4.61 -13.55 4.23
CA LEU A 96 5.86 -12.80 4.20
C LEU A 96 6.03 -11.99 5.48
N ASP A 97 7.24 -12.01 6.04
CA ASP A 97 7.65 -11.05 7.03
C ASP A 97 8.06 -9.73 6.37
N TRP A 98 8.34 -8.72 7.19
CA TRP A 98 8.69 -7.40 6.68
C TRP A 98 9.96 -7.40 5.80
N PRO A 99 11.09 -8.01 6.22
CA PRO A 99 12.28 -8.14 5.36
C PRO A 99 11.99 -8.83 4.02
N GLY A 100 11.26 -9.95 4.02
CA GLY A 100 10.90 -10.67 2.81
C GLY A 100 9.99 -9.88 1.88
N MET A 101 9.09 -9.06 2.43
CA MET A 101 8.27 -8.14 1.64
C MET A 101 9.15 -7.10 0.91
N VAL A 102 10.03 -6.41 1.64
CA VAL A 102 10.89 -5.36 1.06
C VAL A 102 11.88 -5.94 0.04
N ALA A 103 12.55 -7.05 0.38
CA ALA A 103 13.59 -7.66 -0.46
C ALA A 103 13.10 -8.06 -1.85
N GLY A 104 11.80 -8.36 -1.99
CA GLY A 104 11.24 -8.73 -3.27
C GLY A 104 10.73 -7.57 -4.13
N ILE A 105 10.86 -6.32 -3.69
CA ILE A 105 10.42 -5.16 -4.47
C ILE A 105 11.60 -4.69 -5.32
N VAL A 106 11.40 -4.64 -6.65
CA VAL A 106 12.33 -3.97 -7.56
C VAL A 106 11.83 -2.54 -7.77
N ALA A 107 12.51 -1.55 -7.19
CA ALA A 107 12.05 -0.15 -7.15
C ALA A 107 11.68 0.42 -8.53
N THR A 108 12.43 0.03 -9.57
CA THR A 108 12.28 0.50 -10.95
C THR A 108 11.15 -0.18 -11.73
N ASP A 109 10.53 -1.23 -11.19
CA ASP A 109 9.36 -1.87 -11.82
C ASP A 109 8.08 -1.05 -11.67
N TYR A 110 8.04 -0.13 -10.70
CA TYR A 110 6.84 0.58 -10.28
C TYR A 110 6.99 2.10 -10.45
N ALA A 111 5.89 2.78 -10.74
CA ALA A 111 5.80 4.24 -10.62
C ALA A 111 5.91 4.66 -9.14
N GLY A 112 6.03 5.95 -8.86
CA GLY A 112 6.15 6.48 -7.50
C GLY A 112 5.05 5.96 -6.56
N PHE A 113 5.42 5.51 -5.37
CA PHE A 113 4.47 4.99 -4.38
C PHE A 113 4.92 5.18 -2.94
N ASN A 114 3.92 5.16 -2.05
CA ASN A 114 4.07 4.78 -0.66
C ASN A 114 3.22 3.54 -0.39
N LEU A 115 3.79 2.56 0.30
CA LEU A 115 3.11 1.35 0.77
C LEU A 115 3.29 1.26 2.28
N VAL A 116 2.18 1.08 2.99
CA VAL A 116 2.18 0.72 4.41
C VAL A 116 1.57 -0.66 4.54
N VAL A 117 2.23 -1.52 5.29
CA VAL A 117 1.75 -2.87 5.60
C VAL A 117 1.74 -3.08 7.11
N GLY A 118 0.80 -3.90 7.57
CA GLY A 118 0.62 -4.25 8.97
C GLY A 118 0.23 -5.70 9.14
N ASP A 119 0.61 -6.27 10.28
CA ASP A 119 0.15 -7.57 10.77
C ASP A 119 -0.16 -7.44 12.26
N PHE A 120 -1.45 -7.56 12.60
CA PHE A 120 -1.90 -7.45 13.99
C PHE A 120 -1.44 -8.61 14.87
N HIS A 121 -1.29 -9.82 14.33
CA HIS A 121 -0.85 -10.98 15.11
C HIS A 121 0.64 -10.89 15.45
N ARG A 122 1.45 -10.40 14.50
CA ARG A 122 2.90 -10.21 14.69
C ARG A 122 3.24 -8.88 15.35
N GLY A 123 2.31 -7.92 15.41
CA GLY A 123 2.56 -6.57 15.90
C GLY A 123 3.52 -5.76 15.04
N VAL A 124 3.64 -6.11 13.75
CA VAL A 124 4.60 -5.50 12.82
C VAL A 124 3.89 -4.52 11.91
N TRP A 125 4.43 -3.31 11.81
CA TRP A 125 4.01 -2.28 10.86
C TRP A 125 5.23 -1.75 10.12
N GLY A 126 5.11 -1.59 8.81
CA GLY A 126 6.20 -1.16 7.95
C GLY A 126 5.72 -0.21 6.86
N TRP A 127 6.54 0.79 6.54
CA TRP A 127 6.39 1.65 5.38
C TRP A 127 7.53 1.41 4.40
N VAL A 128 7.23 1.35 3.11
CA VAL A 128 8.20 1.38 2.01
C VAL A 128 7.69 2.27 0.88
N GLY A 129 8.58 3.12 0.36
CA GLY A 129 8.36 3.90 -0.86
C GLY A 129 9.55 3.78 -1.80
N ASN A 130 9.37 4.15 -3.07
CA ASN A 130 10.44 4.16 -4.07
C ASN A 130 10.91 5.58 -4.46
N ARG A 131 10.48 6.59 -3.70
CA ARG A 131 10.85 7.99 -3.82
C ARG A 131 11.48 8.47 -2.50
N PRO A 132 12.43 9.43 -2.55
CA PRO A 132 13.01 9.97 -1.34
C PRO A 132 11.92 10.69 -0.53
N PRO A 133 11.70 10.34 0.75
CA PRO A 133 10.62 10.91 1.54
C PRO A 133 10.74 12.42 1.78
N GLU A 134 11.95 12.98 1.72
CA GLU A 134 12.21 14.42 1.86
C GLU A 134 11.92 15.21 0.57
N ALA A 135 11.92 14.53 -0.58
CA ALA A 135 11.80 15.16 -1.91
C ALA A 135 11.06 14.26 -2.92
N PRO A 136 9.82 13.82 -2.63
CA PRO A 136 9.16 12.72 -3.36
C PRO A 136 8.87 13.00 -4.84
N HIS A 137 8.88 14.28 -5.25
CA HIS A 137 8.58 14.74 -6.60
C HIS A 137 9.82 15.04 -7.45
N GLU A 138 11.02 14.95 -6.88
CA GLU A 138 12.25 15.16 -7.64
C GLU A 138 12.50 14.02 -8.63
N ASP A 139 13.03 14.36 -9.81
CA ASP A 139 13.40 13.40 -10.84
C ASP A 139 14.71 12.70 -10.48
N THR A 140 14.59 11.77 -9.54
CA THR A 140 15.67 10.92 -9.05
C THR A 140 15.44 9.48 -9.45
N GLN A 141 16.53 8.72 -9.58
CA GLN A 141 16.45 7.29 -9.86
C GLN A 141 15.71 6.57 -8.72
N PRO A 142 14.65 5.77 -9.00
CA PRO A 142 13.89 5.08 -7.96
C PRO A 142 14.77 4.18 -7.10
N ARG A 143 14.67 4.33 -5.78
CA ARG A 143 15.33 3.51 -4.77
C ARG A 143 14.37 3.25 -3.62
N LEU A 144 14.49 2.09 -2.98
CA LEU A 144 13.62 1.80 -1.84
C LEU A 144 14.07 2.58 -0.61
N HIS A 145 13.10 3.23 0.03
CA HIS A 145 13.20 3.83 1.35
C HIS A 145 12.17 3.14 2.22
N HIS A 146 12.57 2.63 3.38
CA HIS A 146 11.67 1.85 4.20
C HIS A 146 12.00 1.95 5.69
N ARG A 147 10.97 1.82 6.54
CA ARG A 147 11.11 1.85 8.00
C ARG A 147 10.02 1.03 8.66
N LEU A 148 10.34 0.43 9.80
CA LEU A 148 9.32 -0.05 10.72
C LEU A 148 8.61 1.14 11.37
N LEU A 149 7.33 0.96 11.67
CA LEU A 149 6.48 1.95 12.32
C LEU A 149 6.14 1.45 13.73
N SER A 150 6.31 2.31 14.71
CA SER A 150 5.81 2.11 16.08
C SER A 150 4.32 2.45 16.16
N PRO A 151 3.65 2.19 17.29
CA PRO A 151 2.39 2.87 17.59
C PRO A 151 2.55 4.39 17.43
N GLY A 152 1.55 5.04 16.84
CA GLY A 152 1.61 6.46 16.54
C GLY A 152 0.59 6.91 15.49
N VAL A 153 0.64 8.21 15.16
CA VAL A 153 -0.19 8.84 14.13
C VAL A 153 0.71 9.23 12.96
N TYR A 154 0.28 8.87 11.76
CA TYR A 154 1.04 9.02 10.53
C TYR A 154 0.18 9.63 9.44
N SER A 155 0.84 10.31 8.51
CA SER A 155 0.22 10.74 7.25
C SER A 155 1.18 10.54 6.09
N LEU A 156 0.62 10.26 4.92
CA LEU A 156 1.36 10.14 3.67
C LEU A 156 0.55 10.87 2.59
N SER A 157 1.20 11.79 1.90
CA SER A 157 0.67 12.36 0.66
C SER A 157 1.42 11.76 -0.53
N ASN A 158 0.82 11.95 -1.71
CA ASN A 158 1.59 12.06 -2.94
C ASN A 158 2.76 13.02 -2.74
#